data_AF-A0A6N6SV64-F1
#
_entry.id   AF-A0A6N6SV64-F1
#
_cell.length_a   1.000
_cell.length_b   1.000
_cell.length_c   1.000
_cell.angle_alpha   90.00
_cell.angle_beta   90.00
_cell.angle_gamma   90.00
#
_symmetry.space_group_name_H-M   'P 1'
#
loop_
_entity.id
_entity.type
_entity.pdbx_description
1 polymer ?
#
loop_
_entity_poly.entity_id
_entity_poly.type
_entity_poly.pdbx_seq_one_letter_code
_entity_poly.pdbx_strand_id
1 'polypeptide(L)'
;MLYGFVLIYLRDFAPGKEQWIANYAVGKHFESRLAHVHGNLFALINIAVGLVLHRYPVPEATGRWISWLGLAGLLMPLGIMSEVLFGLPPLLVIVGGISMVACMAWLAIVLWRIEAAKRA
;
A
#
# COMPACT_ATOMS: atom_id res chain seq x y z
N MET A 1 -2.58 9.94 -4.99
CA MET A 1 -3.59 10.97 -5.32
C MET A 1 -3.63 11.33 -6.80
N LEU A 2 -2.51 11.76 -7.41
CA LEU A 2 -2.45 12.14 -8.84
C LEU A 2 -3.10 11.12 -9.78
N TYR A 3 -2.77 9.83 -9.63
CA TYR A 3 -3.35 8.78 -10.49
C TYR A 3 -4.87 8.65 -10.37
N GLY A 4 -5.47 9.04 -9.23
CA GLY A 4 -6.92 9.02 -9.04
C GLY A 4 -7.61 10.06 -9.92
N PHE A 5 -7.01 11.25 -10.06
CA PHE A 5 -7.52 12.27 -10.98
C PHE A 5 -7.44 11.80 -12.43
N VAL A 6 -6.40 11.06 -12.81
CA VAL A 6 -6.30 10.43 -14.14
C VAL A 6 -7.44 9.43 -14.36
N LEU A 7 -7.68 8.54 -13.38
CA LEU A 7 -8.76 7.55 -13.49
C LEU A 7 -10.15 8.21 -13.57
N ILE A 8 -10.39 9.27 -12.80
CA ILE A 8 -11.62 10.08 -12.89
C ILE A 8 -11.75 10.70 -14.29
N TYR A 9 -10.68 11.31 -14.81
CA TYR A 9 -10.68 11.88 -16.15
C TYR A 9 -11.05 10.85 -17.22
N LEU A 10 -10.39 9.68 -17.20
CA LEU A 10 -10.61 8.61 -18.17
C LEU A 10 -12.04 8.05 -18.12
N ARG A 11 -12.63 7.94 -16.94
CA ARG A 11 -13.99 7.43 -16.76
C ARG A 11 -15.07 8.46 -17.10
N ASP A 12 -14.91 9.71 -16.71
CA ASP A 12 -16.02 10.67 -16.67
C ASP A 12 -15.93 11.75 -17.77
N PHE A 13 -14.73 12.03 -18.30
CA PHE A 13 -14.47 13.18 -19.16
C PHE A 13 -13.77 12.88 -20.50
N ALA A 14 -13.01 11.78 -20.61
CA ALA A 14 -12.28 11.45 -21.83
C ALA A 14 -13.21 11.09 -23.02
N PRO A 15 -12.81 11.37 -24.26
CA PRO A 15 -13.47 10.78 -25.43
C PRO A 15 -13.44 9.24 -25.36
N GLY A 16 -14.55 8.57 -25.65
CA GLY A 16 -14.66 7.11 -25.56
C GLY A 16 -14.80 6.56 -24.13
N LYS A 17 -15.18 7.40 -23.17
CA LYS A 17 -15.40 7.03 -21.77
C LYS A 17 -16.43 5.91 -21.56
N GLU A 18 -17.31 5.68 -22.52
CA GLU A 18 -18.35 4.64 -22.46
C GLU A 18 -17.73 3.26 -22.16
N GLN A 19 -16.57 2.97 -22.74
CA GLN A 19 -15.85 1.72 -22.50
C GLN A 19 -15.21 1.67 -21.10
N TRP A 20 -14.69 2.79 -20.60
CA TRP A 20 -14.18 2.89 -19.23
C TRP A 20 -15.29 2.70 -18.18
N ILE A 21 -16.49 3.23 -18.47
CA ILE A 21 -17.68 3.04 -17.64
C ILE A 21 -18.14 1.58 -17.69
N ALA A 22 -18.22 0.97 -18.88
CA ALA A 22 -18.63 -0.42 -19.03
C ALA A 22 -17.69 -1.41 -18.31
N ASN A 23 -16.38 -1.14 -18.34
CA ASN A 23 -15.36 -1.98 -17.70
C ASN A 23 -15.04 -1.55 -16.25
N TYR A 24 -15.90 -0.76 -15.59
CA TYR A 24 -15.57 -0.17 -14.28
C TYR A 24 -15.23 -1.20 -13.18
N ALA A 25 -15.87 -2.35 -13.22
CA ALA A 25 -15.75 -3.41 -12.22
C ALA A 25 -14.89 -4.60 -12.68
N VAL A 26 -14.34 -4.57 -13.90
CA VAL A 26 -13.63 -5.70 -14.49
C VAL A 26 -12.38 -5.25 -15.27
N GLY A 27 -11.42 -6.18 -15.41
CA GLY A 27 -10.20 -5.96 -16.20
C GLY A 27 -9.34 -4.78 -15.74
N LYS A 28 -8.60 -4.20 -16.69
CA LYS A 28 -7.54 -3.21 -16.43
C LYS A 28 -7.99 -1.95 -15.70
N HIS A 29 -9.22 -1.50 -15.92
CA HIS A 29 -9.74 -0.32 -15.22
C HIS A 29 -9.93 -0.62 -13.73
N PHE A 30 -10.51 -1.76 -13.40
CA PHE A 30 -10.65 -2.21 -12.03
C PHE A 30 -9.29 -2.40 -11.35
N GLU A 31 -8.36 -3.10 -11.99
CA GLU A 31 -7.00 -3.32 -11.48
C GLU A 31 -6.25 -1.99 -11.26
N SER A 32 -6.41 -1.03 -12.18
CA SER A 32 -5.82 0.30 -12.03
C SER A 32 -6.35 1.05 -10.80
N ARG A 33 -7.64 0.90 -10.50
CA ARG A 33 -8.25 1.45 -9.29
C ARG A 33 -7.74 0.75 -8.03
N LEU A 34 -7.51 -0.56 -8.08
CA LEU A 34 -6.87 -1.30 -6.99
C LEU A 34 -5.47 -0.76 -6.68
N ALA A 35 -4.65 -0.56 -7.70
CA ALA A 35 -3.33 0.05 -7.53
C ALA A 35 -3.42 1.44 -6.90
N HIS A 36 -4.35 2.27 -7.37
CA HIS A 36 -4.57 3.62 -6.82
C HIS A 36 -4.93 3.58 -5.33
N VAL A 37 -5.99 2.84 -4.96
CA VAL A 37 -6.51 2.85 -3.58
C VAL A 37 -5.51 2.25 -2.61
N HIS A 38 -4.87 1.13 -2.96
CA HIS A 38 -3.84 0.51 -2.12
C HIS A 38 -2.59 1.40 -2.04
N GLY A 39 -2.22 2.08 -3.13
CA GLY A 39 -1.13 3.05 -3.12
C GLY A 39 -1.33 4.15 -2.08
N ASN A 40 -2.51 4.77 -2.03
CA ASN A 40 -2.77 5.82 -1.04
C ASN A 40 -2.92 5.24 0.38
N LEU A 41 -3.58 4.09 0.53
CA LEU A 41 -3.72 3.44 1.82
C LEU A 41 -2.35 3.10 2.41
N PHE A 42 -1.46 2.50 1.61
CA PHE A 42 -0.13 2.12 2.06
C PHE A 42 0.76 3.34 2.31
N ALA A 43 0.60 4.43 1.56
CA ALA A 43 1.27 5.70 1.87
C ALA A 43 0.81 6.25 3.23
N LEU A 44 -0.49 6.27 3.50
CA LEU A 44 -1.04 6.70 4.79
C LEU A 44 -0.56 5.80 5.94
N ILE A 45 -0.57 4.48 5.74
CA ILE A 45 -0.04 3.53 6.71
C ILE A 45 1.45 3.78 6.97
N ASN A 46 2.26 4.00 5.94
CA ASN A 46 3.69 4.29 6.12
C ASN A 46 3.92 5.56 6.94
N ILE A 47 3.13 6.61 6.72
CA ILE A 47 3.16 7.82 7.56
C ILE A 47 2.80 7.47 9.00
N ALA A 48 1.71 6.71 9.22
CA ALA A 48 1.28 6.31 10.55
C ALA A 48 2.34 5.45 11.27
N VAL A 49 2.94 4.47 10.57
CA VAL A 49 4.05 3.65 11.07
C VAL A 49 5.23 4.53 11.48
N GLY A 50 5.63 5.47 10.63
CA GLY A 50 6.71 6.41 10.94
C GLY A 50 6.43 7.25 12.18
N LEU A 51 5.22 7.80 12.31
CA LEU A 51 4.79 8.57 13.48
C LEU A 51 4.80 7.74 14.76
N VAL A 52 4.34 6.49 14.70
CA VAL A 52 4.34 5.57 15.83
C VAL A 52 5.77 5.21 16.23
N LEU A 53 6.63 4.83 15.29
CA LEU A 53 8.04 4.52 15.56
C LEU A 53 8.78 5.73 16.14
N HIS A 54 8.41 6.94 15.75
CA HIS A 54 8.96 8.16 16.32
C HIS A 54 8.50 8.40 17.77
N ARG A 55 7.27 8.01 18.12
CA ARG A 55 6.68 8.33 19.42
C ARG A 55 7.00 7.31 20.52
N TYR A 56 7.27 6.06 20.14
CA TYR A 56 7.51 4.94 21.05
C TYR A 56 9.00 4.60 21.15
N PRO A 57 9.48 4.15 22.33
CA PRO A 57 10.88 3.76 22.53
C PRO A 57 11.17 2.37 21.93
N VAL A 58 10.99 2.24 20.61
CA VAL A 58 11.29 1.00 19.88
C VAL A 58 12.80 0.92 19.65
N PRO A 59 13.45 -0.25 19.87
CA PRO A 59 14.86 -0.42 19.55
C PRO A 59 15.15 -0.05 18.09
N GLU A 60 16.20 0.74 17.85
CA GLU A 60 16.51 1.32 16.52
C GLU A 60 16.57 0.26 15.41
N ALA A 61 17.25 -0.85 15.66
CA ALA A 61 17.35 -1.94 14.68
C ALA A 61 15.99 -2.53 14.31
N THR A 62 15.09 -2.70 15.29
CA THR A 62 13.72 -3.19 15.08
C THR A 62 12.89 -2.16 14.32
N GLY A 63 12.93 -0.88 14.74
CA GLY A 63 12.23 0.20 14.06
C GLY A 63 12.63 0.31 12.59
N ARG A 64 13.93 0.22 12.29
CA ARG A 64 14.47 0.24 10.93
C ARG A 64 13.92 -0.90 10.06
N TRP A 65 13.86 -2.13 10.57
CA TRP A 65 13.30 -3.25 9.82
C TRP A 65 11.80 -3.12 9.59
N ILE A 66 11.04 -2.63 10.58
CA ILE A 66 9.62 -2.33 10.41
C ILE A 66 9.43 -1.26 9.33
N SER A 67 10.22 -0.18 9.32
CA SER A 67 10.18 0.84 8.27
C SER A 67 10.47 0.25 6.89
N TRP A 68 11.49 -0.61 6.77
CA TRP A 68 11.79 -1.28 5.50
C TRP A 68 10.66 -2.17 5.01
N LEU A 69 9.98 -2.92 5.91
CA LEU A 69 8.81 -3.71 5.55
C LEU A 69 7.65 -2.84 5.08
N GLY A 70 7.41 -1.70 5.74
CA GLY A 70 6.40 -0.72 5.33
C GLY A 70 6.66 -0.16 3.94
N LEU A 71 7.92 0.22 3.66
CA LEU A 71 8.35 0.70 2.35
C LEU A 71 8.27 -0.39 1.28
N ALA A 72 8.73 -1.61 1.58
CA ALA A 72 8.60 -2.76 0.70
C ALA A 72 7.12 -3.09 0.41
N GLY A 73 6.20 -2.76 1.32
CA GLY A 73 4.77 -2.85 1.07
C GLY A 73 4.29 -2.08 -0.16
N LEU A 74 4.94 -0.95 -0.50
CA LEU A 74 4.64 -0.17 -1.70
C LEU A 74 4.95 -0.91 -3.01
N LEU A 75 5.68 -2.03 -2.97
CA LEU A 75 5.84 -2.91 -4.12
C LEU A 75 4.49 -3.48 -4.61
N MET A 76 3.48 -3.59 -3.75
CA MET A 76 2.17 -4.11 -4.15
C MET A 76 1.46 -3.20 -5.17
N PRO A 77 1.15 -1.93 -4.85
CA PRO A 77 0.52 -1.03 -5.82
C PRO A 77 1.40 -0.78 -7.05
N LEU A 78 2.73 -0.77 -6.90
CA LEU A 78 3.65 -0.70 -8.05
C LEU A 78 3.56 -1.95 -8.92
N GLY A 79 3.50 -3.14 -8.32
CA GLY A 79 3.35 -4.42 -9.00
C GLY A 79 2.05 -4.52 -9.80
N ILE A 80 0.94 -4.07 -9.23
CA ILE A 80 -0.36 -4.01 -9.95
C ILE A 80 -0.23 -3.09 -11.17
N MET A 81 0.44 -1.94 -11.04
CA MET A 81 0.68 -1.07 -12.20
C MET A 81 1.56 -1.73 -13.24
N SER A 82 2.62 -2.42 -12.83
CA SER A 82 3.50 -3.12 -13.75
C SER A 82 2.79 -4.26 -14.50
N GLU A 83 1.90 -5.00 -13.83
CA GLU A 83 1.06 -6.02 -14.45
C GLU A 83 0.11 -5.39 -15.48
N VAL A 84 -0.63 -4.35 -15.10
CA VAL A 84 -1.61 -3.68 -15.98
C VAL A 84 -0.94 -3.07 -17.23
N LEU A 85 0.21 -2.42 -17.05
CA LEU A 85 0.92 -1.68 -18.09
C LEU A 85 1.81 -2.58 -18.97
N PHE A 86 2.50 -3.55 -18.37
CA PHE A 86 3.54 -4.33 -19.05
C PHE A 86 3.30 -5.84 -19.05
N GLY A 87 2.21 -6.32 -18.45
CA GLY A 87 1.90 -7.76 -18.36
C GLY A 87 2.88 -8.55 -17.49
N LEU A 88 3.57 -7.89 -16.55
CA LEU A 88 4.51 -8.57 -15.65
C LEU A 88 3.77 -9.51 -14.68
N PRO A 89 4.41 -10.61 -14.25
CA PRO A 89 3.85 -11.49 -13.23
C PRO A 89 3.57 -10.76 -11.91
N PRO A 90 2.56 -11.18 -11.12
CA PRO A 90 2.15 -10.51 -9.89
C PRO A 90 3.08 -10.75 -8.69
N LEU A 91 4.36 -11.07 -8.93
CA LEU A 91 5.32 -11.35 -7.86
C LEU A 91 5.51 -10.15 -6.94
N LEU A 92 5.61 -8.94 -7.50
CA LEU A 92 5.71 -7.70 -6.73
C LEU A 92 4.45 -7.43 -5.89
N VAL A 93 3.28 -7.83 -6.40
CA VAL A 93 2.00 -7.73 -5.68
C VAL A 93 2.05 -8.58 -4.41
N ILE A 94 2.47 -9.84 -4.55
CA ILE A 94 2.56 -10.80 -3.44
C ILE A 94 3.62 -10.35 -2.43
N VAL A 95 4.83 -10.00 -2.89
CA VAL A 95 5.93 -9.57 -2.01
C VAL A 95 5.54 -8.30 -1.24
N GLY A 96 4.94 -7.31 -1.89
CA GLY A 96 4.48 -6.09 -1.23
C GLY A 96 3.35 -6.37 -0.24
N GLY A 97 2.37 -7.18 -0.60
CA GLY A 97 1.27 -7.55 0.28
C GLY A 97 1.76 -8.22 1.57
N ILE A 98 2.62 -9.23 1.43
CA ILE A 98 3.23 -9.93 2.58
C ILE A 98 4.07 -8.97 3.43
N SER A 99 4.86 -8.10 2.80
CA SER A 99 5.69 -7.12 3.51
C SER A 99 4.86 -6.16 4.36
N MET A 100 3.75 -5.65 3.82
CA MET A 100 2.86 -4.77 4.57
C MET A 100 2.18 -5.49 5.75
N VAL A 101 1.74 -6.74 5.55
CA VAL A 101 1.17 -7.55 6.64
C VAL A 101 2.21 -7.80 7.74
N ALA A 102 3.44 -8.18 7.36
CA ALA A 102 4.53 -8.40 8.30
C ALA A 102 4.91 -7.12 9.06
N CYS A 103 4.96 -5.97 8.36
CA CYS A 103 5.18 -4.65 8.97
C CYS A 103 4.18 -4.39 10.10
N MET A 104 2.89 -4.52 9.81
CA MET A 104 1.82 -4.21 10.76
C MET A 104 1.78 -5.20 11.92
N ALA A 105 1.95 -6.50 11.65
CA ALA A 105 1.98 -7.52 12.69
C ALA A 105 3.16 -7.31 13.66
N TRP A 106 4.35 -7.04 13.13
CA TRP A 106 5.54 -6.84 13.95
C TRP A 106 5.44 -5.54 14.77
N LEU A 107 4.99 -4.44 14.16
CA LEU A 107 4.74 -3.20 14.88
C LEU A 107 3.76 -3.42 16.06
N ALA A 108 2.64 -4.10 15.81
CA ALA A 108 1.66 -4.38 16.85
C ALA A 108 2.25 -5.20 18.03
N ILE A 109 3.02 -6.25 17.73
CA ILE A 109 3.68 -7.08 18.75
C ILE A 109 4.67 -6.25 19.59
N VAL A 110 5.46 -5.38 18.95
CA VAL A 110 6.44 -4.53 19.65
C VAL A 110 5.74 -3.55 20.58
N LEU A 111 4.70 -2.87 20.10
CA LEU A 111 3.95 -1.92 20.92
C LEU A 111 3.24 -2.60 22.09
N TRP A 112 2.65 -3.78 21.87
CA TRP A 112 2.06 -4.58 22.94
C TRP A 112 3.08 -4.85 24.04
N ARG A 113 4.29 -5.31 23.68
CA ARG A 113 5.35 -5.62 24.65
C ARG A 113 5.78 -4.39 25.45
N ILE A 114 5.91 -3.25 24.79
CA ILE A 114 6.24 -1.97 25.45
C ILE A 114 5.15 -1.59 26.45
N GLU A 115 3.88 -1.66 26.06
CA GLU A 115 2.76 -1.32 26.95
C GLU A 115 2.58 -2.32 28.10
N ALA A 116 2.82 -3.62 27.85
CA ALA A 116 2.80 -4.64 28.90
C ALA A 116 3.90 -4.38 29.95
N ALA A 117 5.10 -4.01 29.50
CA ALA A 117 6.22 -3.69 30.39
C ALA A 117 5.99 -2.43 31.25
N LYS A 118 5.21 -1.45 30.76
CA LYS A 118 4.83 -0.26 31.55
C LYS A 118 3.83 -0.54 32.67
N ARG A 119 3.09 -1.64 32.58
CA ARG A 119 2.03 -2.02 33.52
C ARG A 119 2.49 -2.97 34.63
N ALA A 120 3.67 -3.57 34.47
CA ALA A 120 4.31 -4.45 35.45
C ALA A 120 5.15 -3.63 36.44
#